data_AF-A0A9P5Z848-F1
#
_entry.id   AF-A0A9P5Z848-F1
#
_cell.length_a   1.000
_cell.length_b   1.000
_cell.length_c   1.000
_cell.angle_alpha   90.00
_cell.angle_beta   90.00
_cell.angle_gamma   90.00
#
_symmetry.space_group_name_H-M   'P 1'
#
loop_
_entity.id
_entity.type
_entity.pdbx_description
1 polymer ?
#
loop_
_entity_poly.entity_id
_entity_poly.type
_entity_poly.pdbx_seq_one_letter_code
_entity_poly.pdbx_strand_id
1 'polypeptide(L)'
;AFQGQLTLPLAFQGVSKHSWQTLGNVLALITGIIAAGLYGNIGIKVVYINVVEGIFHGPRLMTHKGRIIWSSLVFAYWSLAFVIGSAIPQVQSISALIAAVAVMQFTYSFPPNLRLGYDVITDAMAADNRYTPGTGSAARIDTWRKWSRWKRGLFGGRVFFKLFNFILFLERPAMACLSMWGAGESVKATFKMSGAATSTSFGCKSPLE
;
A
#
# COMPACT_ATOMS: atom_id res chain seq x y z
N ALA A 1 33.31 11.41 11.42
CA ALA A 1 31.87 11.38 11.76
C ALA A 1 31.13 10.81 10.54
N PHE A 2 31.07 9.50 10.42
CA PHE A 2 30.76 8.85 9.14
C PHE A 2 30.01 7.55 9.31
N GLN A 3 28.85 7.52 9.98
CA GLN A 3 27.87 6.43 9.80
C GLN A 3 26.45 6.96 10.02
N GLY A 4 25.56 6.74 9.05
CA GLY A 4 24.11 6.95 9.22
C GLY A 4 23.45 8.07 8.41
N GLN A 5 24.17 8.75 7.51
CA GLN A 5 23.62 9.91 6.77
C GLN A 5 22.50 9.53 5.76
N LEU A 6 22.27 8.25 5.50
CA LEU A 6 21.28 7.75 4.51
C LEU A 6 20.25 6.76 5.08
N THR A 7 20.33 6.35 6.35
CA THR A 7 19.52 5.26 6.91
C THR A 7 18.44 5.75 7.87
N LEU A 8 17.53 6.61 7.38
CA LEU A 8 16.34 7.19 8.08
C LEU A 8 16.57 8.65 8.56
N PRO A 9 15.74 9.64 8.15
CA PRO A 9 15.68 10.99 8.68
C PRO A 9 14.94 10.87 10.01
N LEU A 10 15.62 10.32 11.00
CA LEU A 10 15.09 10.31 12.35
C LEU A 10 15.28 11.72 12.91
N ALA A 11 14.21 12.25 13.53
CA ALA A 11 14.18 13.55 14.20
C ALA A 11 15.35 13.79 15.21
N PHE A 12 16.10 12.74 15.54
CA PHE A 12 17.25 12.77 16.43
C PHE A 12 18.55 13.30 15.81
N GLN A 13 18.66 13.45 14.48
CA GLN A 13 19.85 14.04 13.85
C GLN A 13 20.04 15.54 14.14
N GLY A 14 19.02 16.21 14.69
CA GLY A 14 19.12 17.59 15.19
C GLY A 14 19.71 17.72 16.61
N VAL A 15 19.96 16.62 17.32
CA VAL A 15 20.51 16.64 18.69
C VAL A 15 22.03 16.71 18.64
N SER A 16 22.64 17.74 19.24
CA SER A 16 24.08 18.02 19.17
C SER A 16 24.98 16.95 19.83
N LYS A 17 24.46 16.16 20.77
CA LYS A 17 25.23 15.13 21.48
C LYS A 17 25.23 13.81 20.72
N HIS A 18 26.42 13.38 20.28
CA HIS A 18 26.66 12.13 19.56
C HIS A 18 26.04 10.90 20.26
N SER A 19 26.12 10.80 21.59
CA SER A 19 25.58 9.66 22.34
C SER A 19 24.06 9.49 22.19
N TRP A 20 23.32 10.59 22.10
CA TRP A 20 21.86 10.56 21.94
C TRP A 20 21.44 10.18 20.51
N GLN A 21 22.23 10.56 19.51
CA GLN A 21 22.03 10.12 18.12
C GLN A 21 22.24 8.61 17.96
N THR A 22 23.31 8.08 18.57
CA THR A 22 23.61 6.63 18.51
C THR A 22 22.51 5.80 19.19
N LEU A 23 22.02 6.24 20.35
CA LEU A 23 20.90 5.58 21.02
C LEU A 23 19.62 5.59 20.18
N GLY A 24 19.28 6.72 19.56
CA GLY A 24 18.13 6.83 18.66
C GLY A 24 18.22 5.90 17.45
N ASN A 25 19.41 5.76 16.85
CA ASN A 25 19.65 4.84 15.75
C ASN A 25 19.50 3.38 16.18
N VAL A 26 20.04 3.00 17.34
CA VAL A 26 19.91 1.63 17.88
C VAL A 26 18.44 1.29 18.16
N LEU A 27 17.69 2.20 18.78
CA LEU A 27 16.26 2.00 19.03
C LEU A 27 15.45 1.89 17.74
N ALA A 28 15.77 2.69 16.72
CA ALA A 28 15.14 2.61 15.41
C ALA A 28 15.45 1.29 14.69
N LEU A 29 16.67 0.77 14.82
CA LEU A 29 17.04 -0.54 14.28
C LEU A 29 16.28 -1.68 14.97
N ILE A 30 16.20 -1.66 16.31
CA ILE A 30 15.47 -2.68 17.07
C ILE A 30 13.99 -2.67 16.69
N THR A 31 13.36 -1.50 16.66
CA THR A 31 11.95 -1.38 16.29
C THR A 31 11.71 -1.78 14.83
N GLY A 32 12.61 -1.44 13.92
CA GLY A 32 12.57 -1.85 12.51
C GLY A 32 12.65 -3.37 12.34
N ILE A 33 13.54 -4.06 13.05
CA ILE A 33 13.69 -5.52 12.97
C ILE A 33 12.44 -6.23 13.53
N ILE A 34 11.91 -5.77 14.66
CA ILE A 34 10.68 -6.34 15.25
C ILE A 34 9.50 -6.14 14.30
N ALA A 35 9.34 -4.93 13.77
CA ALA A 35 8.28 -4.61 12.81
C ALA A 35 8.40 -5.46 11.52
N ALA A 36 9.60 -5.61 10.97
CA ALA A 36 9.85 -6.42 9.78
C ALA A 36 9.46 -7.90 10.01
N GLY A 37 9.82 -8.47 11.16
CA GLY A 37 9.47 -9.85 11.50
C GLY A 37 7.96 -10.08 11.67
N LEU A 38 7.26 -9.15 12.35
CA LEU A 38 5.81 -9.24 12.56
C LEU A 38 5.02 -9.01 11.27
N TYR A 39 5.25 -7.88 10.60
CA TYR A 39 4.49 -7.50 9.40
C TYR A 39 4.85 -8.39 8.20
N GLY A 40 6.10 -8.83 8.07
CA GLY A 40 6.52 -9.76 7.03
C GLY A 40 5.79 -11.10 7.14
N ASN A 41 5.74 -11.70 8.34
CA ASN A 41 5.04 -12.97 8.54
C ASN A 41 3.53 -12.89 8.31
N ILE A 42 2.89 -11.79 8.71
CA ILE A 42 1.46 -11.57 8.46
C ILE A 42 1.22 -11.37 6.95
N GLY A 43 2.03 -10.52 6.30
CA GLY A 43 1.90 -10.21 4.87
C GLY A 43 2.01 -11.44 3.98
N ILE A 44 3.04 -12.28 4.18
CA ILE A 44 3.24 -13.53 3.43
C ILE A 44 2.03 -14.47 3.57
N LYS A 45 1.46 -14.58 4.78
CA LYS A 45 0.26 -15.40 5.01
C LYS A 45 -0.95 -14.88 4.24
N VAL A 46 -1.17 -13.57 4.24
CA VAL A 46 -2.29 -12.94 3.52
C VAL A 46 -2.16 -13.16 2.00
N VAL A 47 -0.93 -13.09 1.47
CA VAL A 47 -0.66 -13.40 0.05
C VAL A 47 -0.96 -14.87 -0.26
N TYR A 48 -0.53 -15.80 0.59
CA TYR A 48 -0.81 -17.22 0.40
C TYR A 48 -2.33 -17.50 0.35
N ILE A 49 -3.09 -16.98 1.30
CA ILE A 49 -4.54 -17.24 1.37
C ILE A 49 -5.26 -16.62 0.16
N ASN A 50 -4.95 -15.37 -0.21
CA ASN A 50 -5.66 -14.73 -1.32
C ASN A 50 -5.24 -15.28 -2.70
N VAL A 51 -3.95 -15.51 -2.92
CA VAL A 51 -3.43 -15.93 -4.23
C VAL A 51 -3.48 -17.44 -4.39
N VAL A 52 -2.90 -18.19 -3.45
CA VAL A 52 -2.78 -19.65 -3.57
C VAL A 52 -4.11 -20.33 -3.25
N GLU A 53 -4.77 -20.00 -2.13
CA GLU A 53 -6.06 -20.62 -1.79
C GLU A 53 -7.24 -20.01 -2.57
N GLY A 54 -7.25 -18.69 -2.75
CA GLY A 54 -8.35 -17.97 -3.41
C GLY A 54 -8.36 -18.09 -4.94
N ILE A 55 -7.28 -17.66 -5.60
CA ILE A 55 -7.23 -17.59 -7.08
C ILE A 55 -6.92 -18.97 -7.67
N PHE A 56 -5.91 -19.66 -7.14
CA PHE A 56 -5.46 -20.95 -7.66
C PHE A 56 -6.21 -22.15 -7.07
N HIS A 57 -7.19 -21.95 -6.18
CA HIS A 57 -7.92 -23.01 -5.47
C HIS A 57 -6.98 -24.05 -4.82
N GLY A 58 -5.81 -23.58 -4.38
CA GLY A 58 -4.72 -24.41 -3.87
C GLY A 58 -5.00 -25.00 -2.49
N PRO A 59 -4.16 -25.96 -2.04
CA PRO A 59 -4.30 -26.62 -0.76
C PRO A 59 -4.14 -25.63 0.40
N ARG A 60 -4.98 -25.83 1.43
CA ARG A 60 -4.96 -25.03 2.65
C ARG A 60 -3.57 -25.02 3.29
N LEU A 61 -3.19 -23.88 3.86
CA LEU A 61 -1.88 -23.66 4.50
C LEU A 61 -1.51 -24.75 5.53
N MET A 62 -2.50 -25.34 6.20
CA MET A 62 -2.32 -26.37 7.23
C MET A 62 -2.05 -27.78 6.66
N THR A 63 -2.10 -27.98 5.34
CA THR A 63 -1.78 -29.26 4.71
C THR A 63 -0.27 -29.38 4.49
N HIS A 64 0.28 -30.60 4.54
CA HIS A 64 1.72 -30.85 4.34
C HIS A 64 2.25 -30.28 3.01
N LYS A 65 1.44 -30.38 1.93
CA LYS A 65 1.75 -29.77 0.63
C LYS A 65 1.75 -28.24 0.67
N GLY A 66 0.85 -27.63 1.45
CA GLY A 66 0.77 -26.18 1.63
C GLY A 66 1.97 -25.61 2.40
N ARG A 67 2.50 -26.36 3.38
CA ARG A 67 3.71 -25.96 4.12
C ARG A 67 4.94 -25.85 3.22
N ILE A 68 5.12 -26.75 2.25
CA ILE A 68 6.25 -26.72 1.31
C ILE A 68 6.16 -25.47 0.42
N ILE A 69 4.98 -25.21 -0.14
CA ILE A 69 4.73 -24.02 -0.98
C ILE A 69 4.95 -22.75 -0.14
N TRP A 70 4.45 -22.71 1.10
CA TRP A 70 4.65 -21.58 2.00
C TRP A 70 6.14 -21.32 2.30
N SER A 71 6.93 -22.34 2.63
CA SER A 71 8.37 -22.19 2.89
C SER A 71 9.12 -21.64 1.67
N SER A 72 8.78 -22.10 0.45
CA SER A 72 9.37 -21.55 -0.77
C SER A 72 9.01 -20.07 -0.99
N LEU A 73 7.77 -19.68 -0.67
CA LEU A 73 7.27 -18.32 -0.81
C LEU A 73 7.93 -17.38 0.22
N VAL A 74 8.14 -17.86 1.46
CA VAL A 74 8.90 -17.13 2.49
C VAL A 74 10.32 -16.85 2.01
N PHE A 75 11.02 -17.87 1.51
CA PHE A 75 12.38 -17.70 1.03
C PHE A 75 12.45 -16.68 -0.12
N ALA A 76 11.58 -16.83 -1.13
CA ALA A 76 11.49 -15.90 -2.25
C ALA A 76 11.20 -14.45 -1.80
N TYR A 77 10.30 -14.27 -0.84
CA TYR A 77 9.97 -12.94 -0.29
C TYR A 77 11.18 -12.29 0.38
N TRP A 78 11.89 -12.99 1.26
CA TRP A 78 13.05 -12.44 1.95
C TRP A 78 14.24 -12.20 1.00
N SER A 79 14.44 -13.06 0.00
CA SER A 79 15.43 -12.82 -1.05
C SER A 79 15.13 -11.56 -1.85
N LEU A 80 13.87 -11.34 -2.25
CA LEU A 80 13.47 -10.16 -2.99
C LEU A 80 13.57 -8.89 -2.12
N ALA A 81 13.19 -8.97 -0.85
CA ALA A 81 13.37 -7.87 0.11
C ALA A 81 14.85 -7.49 0.28
N PHE A 82 15.75 -8.48 0.33
CA PHE A 82 17.18 -8.25 0.42
C PHE A 82 17.73 -7.54 -0.83
N VAL A 83 17.33 -7.99 -2.03
CA VAL A 83 17.76 -7.37 -3.31
C VAL A 83 17.27 -5.93 -3.42
N ILE A 84 16.01 -5.66 -3.06
CA ILE A 84 15.48 -4.29 -3.10
C ILE A 84 16.17 -3.40 -2.06
N GLY A 85 16.41 -3.94 -0.86
CA GLY A 85 17.09 -3.23 0.23
C GLY A 85 18.54 -2.89 -0.08
N SER A 86 19.28 -3.78 -0.77
CA SER A 86 20.65 -3.50 -1.20
C SER A 86 20.70 -2.57 -2.41
N ALA A 87 19.62 -2.52 -3.22
CA ALA A 87 19.64 -1.78 -4.47
C ALA A 87 19.48 -0.27 -4.33
N ILE A 88 18.75 0.21 -3.33
CA ILE A 88 18.36 1.62 -3.22
C ILE A 88 19.10 2.28 -2.05
N PRO A 89 19.97 3.28 -2.31
CA PRO A 89 20.78 3.93 -1.28
C PRO A 89 19.96 4.81 -0.33
N GLN A 90 18.67 5.05 -0.63
CA GLN A 90 17.78 5.92 0.14
C GLN A 90 16.48 5.22 0.52
N VAL A 91 16.44 4.68 1.75
CA VAL A 91 15.27 3.95 2.31
C VAL A 91 14.01 4.82 2.36
N GLN A 92 14.17 6.14 2.45
CA GLN A 92 13.03 7.07 2.54
C GLN A 92 12.16 7.13 1.31
N SER A 93 12.76 7.06 0.12
CA SER A 93 11.99 7.10 -1.12
C SER A 93 11.10 5.86 -1.23
N ILE A 94 11.57 4.70 -0.74
CA ILE A 94 10.77 3.47 -0.68
C ILE A 94 9.65 3.59 0.34
N SER A 95 9.94 4.06 1.56
CA SER A 95 8.92 4.20 2.60
C SER A 95 7.82 5.20 2.20
N ALA A 96 8.20 6.32 1.59
CA ALA A 96 7.26 7.31 1.06
C ALA A 96 6.42 6.74 -0.10
N LEU A 97 7.02 5.96 -0.99
CA LEU A 97 6.32 5.26 -2.07
C LEU A 97 5.28 4.29 -1.53
N ILE A 98 5.66 3.45 -0.56
CA ILE A 98 4.75 2.48 0.08
C ILE A 98 3.62 3.23 0.81
N ALA A 99 3.93 4.31 1.51
CA ALA A 99 2.91 5.13 2.18
C ALA A 99 1.91 5.74 1.19
N ALA A 100 2.38 6.22 0.03
CA ALA A 100 1.51 6.78 -1.00
C ALA A 100 0.65 5.72 -1.70
N VAL A 101 1.22 4.56 -2.02
CA VAL A 101 0.51 3.50 -2.77
C VAL A 101 -0.42 2.69 -1.88
N ALA A 102 0.02 2.32 -0.67
CA ALA A 102 -0.76 1.46 0.21
C ALA A 102 -1.51 2.27 1.27
N VAL A 103 -0.80 3.02 2.12
CA VAL A 103 -1.40 3.64 3.32
C VAL A 103 -2.44 4.69 2.94
N MET A 104 -2.13 5.60 2.02
CA MET A 104 -3.11 6.58 1.55
C MET A 104 -4.33 5.89 0.96
N GLN A 105 -4.15 4.86 0.13
CA GLN A 105 -5.27 4.26 -0.58
C GLN A 105 -6.18 3.45 0.34
N PHE A 106 -5.62 2.79 1.36
CA PHE A 106 -6.40 2.14 2.40
C PHE A 106 -7.16 3.10 3.31
N THR A 107 -6.57 4.24 3.66
CA THR A 107 -7.22 5.16 4.60
C THR A 107 -8.29 6.01 3.93
N TYR A 108 -8.05 6.44 2.70
CA TYR A 108 -8.87 7.50 2.13
C TYR A 108 -9.39 7.16 0.71
N SER A 109 -9.04 6.01 0.11
CA SER A 109 -9.67 5.55 -1.16
C SER A 109 -10.79 4.59 -0.85
N PHE A 110 -10.45 3.45 -0.25
CA PHE A 110 -11.41 2.37 -0.06
C PHE A 110 -12.61 2.80 0.79
N PRO A 111 -12.46 3.45 1.96
CA PRO A 111 -13.62 3.80 2.79
C PRO A 111 -14.55 4.84 2.12
N PRO A 112 -14.05 5.95 1.55
CA PRO A 112 -14.88 6.89 0.78
C PRO A 112 -15.57 6.27 -0.45
N ASN A 113 -14.88 5.39 -1.19
CA ASN A 113 -15.46 4.74 -2.35
C ASN A 113 -16.56 3.75 -1.96
N LEU A 114 -16.34 2.96 -0.91
CA LEU A 114 -17.36 2.05 -0.37
C LEU A 114 -18.55 2.86 0.15
N ARG A 115 -18.30 4.01 0.79
CA ARG A 115 -19.36 4.90 1.26
C ARG A 115 -20.17 5.48 0.11
N LEU A 116 -19.50 5.97 -0.94
CA LEU A 116 -20.15 6.46 -2.15
C LEU A 116 -20.99 5.35 -2.81
N GLY A 117 -20.41 4.16 -2.98
CA GLY A 117 -21.12 3.01 -3.53
C GLY A 117 -22.36 2.65 -2.71
N TYR A 118 -22.23 2.63 -1.38
CA TYR A 118 -23.35 2.38 -0.47
C TYR A 118 -24.44 3.44 -0.63
N ASP A 119 -24.10 4.73 -0.58
CA ASP A 119 -25.07 5.82 -0.70
C ASP A 119 -25.75 5.81 -2.08
N VAL A 120 -25.03 5.47 -3.15
CA VAL A 120 -25.60 5.32 -4.51
C VAL A 120 -26.56 4.13 -4.59
N ILE A 121 -26.25 3.02 -3.92
CA ILE A 121 -27.13 1.84 -3.87
C ILE A 121 -28.39 2.17 -3.05
N THR A 122 -28.28 2.81 -1.89
CA THR A 122 -29.44 3.17 -1.05
C THR A 122 -30.37 4.15 -1.75
N ASP A 123 -29.85 5.18 -2.39
CA ASP A 123 -30.69 6.16 -3.09
C ASP A 123 -31.29 5.58 -4.39
N ALA A 124 -30.60 4.64 -5.04
CA ALA A 124 -31.16 3.90 -6.17
C ALA A 124 -32.33 2.99 -5.76
N MET A 125 -32.32 2.46 -4.52
CA MET A 125 -33.36 1.59 -3.93
C MET A 125 -34.58 2.34 -3.42
N ALA A 126 -34.54 3.68 -3.31
CA ALA A 126 -35.67 4.47 -2.81
C ALA A 126 -36.97 4.32 -3.64
N ALA A 127 -36.85 3.92 -4.91
CA ALA A 127 -37.99 3.65 -5.79
C ALA A 127 -38.25 2.15 -6.00
N ASP A 128 -37.49 1.25 -5.37
CA ASP A 128 -37.74 -0.19 -5.47
C ASP A 128 -38.96 -0.56 -4.58
N ASN A 129 -39.72 -1.59 -4.98
CA ASN A 129 -40.91 -2.02 -4.24
C ASN A 129 -40.54 -2.65 -2.89
N ARG A 130 -41.50 -2.66 -1.96
CA ARG A 130 -41.34 -3.30 -0.64
C ARG A 130 -41.09 -4.80 -0.84
N TYR A 131 -40.12 -5.34 -0.12
CA TYR A 131 -39.75 -6.75 -0.23
C TYR A 131 -40.90 -7.66 0.21
N THR A 132 -41.34 -8.55 -0.69
CA THR A 132 -42.32 -9.61 -0.42
C THR A 132 -41.63 -10.98 -0.44
N PRO A 133 -41.86 -11.86 0.57
CA PRO A 133 -41.26 -13.19 0.60
C PRO A 133 -41.73 -14.05 -0.59
N GLY A 134 -40.82 -14.76 -1.25
CA GLY A 134 -41.13 -15.68 -2.35
C GLY A 134 -40.88 -15.14 -3.77
N THR A 135 -40.76 -13.82 -3.93
CA THR A 135 -40.56 -13.17 -5.24
C THR A 135 -39.09 -12.95 -5.65
N GLY A 136 -38.12 -13.36 -4.83
CA GLY A 136 -36.69 -13.13 -5.11
C GLY A 136 -36.33 -11.63 -5.26
N SER A 137 -35.20 -11.33 -5.90
CA SER A 137 -34.73 -9.96 -6.17
C SER A 137 -35.66 -9.10 -7.07
N ALA A 138 -36.88 -9.57 -7.35
CA ALA A 138 -37.85 -9.01 -8.31
C ALA A 138 -38.61 -7.77 -7.81
N ALA A 139 -38.36 -7.28 -6.60
CA ALA A 139 -38.89 -5.98 -6.17
C ALA A 139 -38.16 -4.79 -6.83
N ARG A 140 -37.06 -5.04 -7.55
CA ARG A 140 -36.30 -4.02 -8.29
C ARG A 140 -37.00 -3.63 -9.60
N ILE A 141 -37.32 -2.35 -9.75
CA ILE A 141 -38.00 -1.81 -10.94
C ILE A 141 -37.03 -1.68 -12.13
N ASP A 142 -35.77 -1.35 -11.85
CA ASP A 142 -34.74 -1.10 -12.87
C ASP A 142 -33.46 -1.88 -12.63
N THR A 143 -32.79 -2.35 -13.69
CA THR A 143 -31.46 -2.97 -13.61
C THR A 143 -30.36 -1.91 -13.74
N TRP A 144 -29.14 -2.17 -13.23
CA TRP A 144 -27.97 -1.27 -13.39
C TRP A 144 -27.51 -1.03 -14.83
N ARG A 145 -28.09 -1.75 -15.81
CA ARG A 145 -27.95 -1.47 -17.24
C ARG A 145 -28.73 -0.24 -17.70
N LYS A 146 -29.75 0.19 -16.95
CA LYS A 146 -30.58 1.36 -17.28
C LYS A 146 -30.00 2.62 -16.63
N TRP A 147 -29.83 3.66 -17.44
CA TRP A 147 -29.31 4.97 -17.00
C TRP A 147 -30.22 5.67 -15.96
N SER A 148 -31.52 5.37 -15.99
CA SER A 148 -32.53 5.78 -14.97
C SER A 148 -32.01 5.55 -13.54
N ARG A 149 -31.46 4.36 -13.28
CA ARG A 149 -31.01 3.94 -11.94
C ARG A 149 -29.76 4.70 -11.50
N TRP A 150 -28.83 4.94 -12.42
CA TRP A 150 -27.61 5.71 -12.17
C TRP A 150 -27.92 7.17 -11.90
N LYS A 151 -28.80 7.79 -12.70
CA LYS A 151 -29.21 9.19 -12.50
C LYS A 151 -29.86 9.37 -11.12
N ARG A 152 -30.72 8.43 -10.70
CA ARG A 152 -31.35 8.44 -9.37
C ARG A 152 -30.35 8.21 -8.23
N GLY A 153 -29.43 7.25 -8.40
CA GLY A 153 -28.43 6.94 -7.39
C GLY A 153 -27.36 8.03 -7.21
N LEU A 154 -26.92 8.67 -8.30
CA LEU A 154 -25.88 9.71 -8.28
C LEU A 154 -26.41 11.09 -7.89
N PHE A 155 -27.61 11.46 -8.36
CA PHE A 155 -28.19 12.79 -8.15
C PHE A 155 -29.34 12.82 -7.12
N GLY A 156 -29.65 11.68 -6.50
CA GLY A 156 -30.56 11.61 -5.36
C GLY A 156 -29.85 11.85 -4.03
N GLY A 157 -30.59 12.35 -3.04
CA GLY A 157 -30.14 12.46 -1.65
C GLY A 157 -29.01 13.48 -1.44
N ARG A 158 -27.96 13.07 -0.71
CA ARG A 158 -26.83 13.94 -0.30
C ARG A 158 -25.80 14.10 -1.42
N VAL A 159 -26.20 14.74 -2.52
CA VAL A 159 -25.39 14.88 -3.75
C VAL A 159 -24.03 15.56 -3.49
N PHE A 160 -23.99 16.60 -2.63
CA PHE A 160 -22.72 17.26 -2.26
C PHE A 160 -21.73 16.30 -1.59
N PHE A 161 -22.21 15.42 -0.71
CA PHE A 161 -21.37 14.43 -0.05
C PHE A 161 -20.89 13.36 -1.04
N LYS A 162 -21.73 12.95 -1.99
CA LYS A 162 -21.34 12.02 -3.05
C LYS A 162 -20.31 12.63 -4.00
N LEU A 163 -20.50 13.88 -4.40
CA LEU A 163 -19.57 14.61 -5.25
C LEU A 163 -18.21 14.77 -4.56
N PHE A 164 -18.19 15.12 -3.28
CA PHE A 164 -16.95 15.18 -2.50
C PHE A 164 -16.21 13.84 -2.47
N ASN A 165 -16.92 12.74 -2.17
CA ASN A 165 -16.31 11.40 -2.20
C ASN A 165 -15.87 10.98 -3.62
N PHE A 166 -16.54 11.47 -4.67
CA PHE A 166 -16.17 11.20 -6.06
C PHE A 166 -14.93 11.99 -6.51
N ILE A 167 -14.79 13.24 -6.08
CA ILE A 167 -13.57 14.03 -6.30
C ILE A 167 -12.42 13.37 -5.55
N LEU A 168 -12.64 12.98 -4.28
CA LEU A 168 -11.70 12.18 -3.53
C LEU A 168 -11.43 10.82 -4.18
N PHE A 169 -12.27 10.26 -5.03
CA PHE A 169 -11.92 9.05 -5.76
C PHE A 169 -10.93 9.33 -6.88
N LEU A 170 -11.11 10.44 -7.61
CA LEU A 170 -10.29 10.82 -8.78
C LEU A 170 -8.92 11.40 -8.41
N GLU A 171 -8.83 12.18 -7.33
CA GLU A 171 -7.57 12.83 -6.92
C GLU A 171 -6.50 11.82 -6.50
N ARG A 172 -6.90 10.65 -6.02
CA ARG A 172 -6.04 9.67 -5.38
C ARG A 172 -5.17 8.85 -6.31
N PRO A 173 -5.70 8.30 -7.43
CA PRO A 173 -4.83 7.69 -8.42
C PRO A 173 -3.85 8.74 -8.96
N ALA A 174 -4.27 10.00 -9.12
CA ALA A 174 -3.37 11.08 -9.52
C ALA A 174 -2.25 11.32 -8.50
N MET A 175 -2.57 11.43 -7.21
CA MET A 175 -1.56 11.55 -6.15
C MET A 175 -0.63 10.34 -6.06
N ALA A 176 -1.16 9.12 -6.20
CA ALA A 176 -0.34 7.91 -6.20
C ALA A 176 0.62 7.87 -7.39
N CYS A 177 0.16 8.20 -8.60
CA CYS A 177 1.01 8.31 -9.79
C CYS A 177 2.08 9.39 -9.64
N LEU A 178 1.72 10.55 -9.09
CA LEU A 178 2.66 11.64 -8.85
C LEU A 178 3.72 11.26 -7.80
N SER A 179 3.33 10.57 -6.72
CA SER A 179 4.27 10.05 -5.72
C SER A 179 5.20 8.98 -6.29
N MET A 180 4.70 8.09 -7.15
CA MET A 180 5.53 7.11 -7.86
C MET A 180 6.55 7.79 -8.77
N TRP A 181 6.12 8.80 -9.52
CA TRP A 181 7.00 9.59 -10.36
C TRP A 181 8.07 10.34 -9.55
N GLY A 182 7.67 11.03 -8.48
CA GLY A 182 8.58 11.78 -7.61
C GLY A 182 9.61 10.88 -6.93
N ALA A 183 9.20 9.69 -6.46
CA ALA A 183 10.13 8.70 -5.92
C ALA A 183 11.13 8.24 -7.01
N GLY A 184 10.66 7.95 -8.23
CA GLY A 184 11.52 7.57 -9.34
C GLY A 184 12.55 8.64 -9.72
N GLU A 185 12.15 9.90 -9.83
CA GLU A 185 13.08 11.00 -10.15
C GLU A 185 14.05 11.26 -8.99
N SER A 186 13.62 11.10 -7.73
CA SER A 186 14.52 11.22 -6.58
C SER A 186 15.63 10.16 -6.61
N VAL A 187 15.28 8.91 -6.90
CA VAL A 187 16.24 7.80 -7.01
C VAL A 187 17.20 8.03 -8.18
N LYS A 188 16.69 8.49 -9.33
CA LYS A 188 17.51 8.85 -10.49
C LYS A 188 18.46 10.01 -10.21
N ALA A 189 18.02 11.03 -9.48
CA ALA A 189 18.87 12.14 -9.05
C ALA A 189 19.96 11.67 -8.09
N THR A 190 19.63 10.77 -7.15
CA THR A 190 20.62 10.17 -6.24
C THR A 190 21.69 9.38 -7.00
N PHE A 191 21.30 8.60 -8.01
CA PHE A 191 22.27 7.90 -8.88
C PHE A 191 23.10 8.84 -9.77
N LYS A 192 22.61 10.05 -10.08
CA LYS A 192 23.35 11.06 -10.85
C LYS A 192 24.32 11.90 -10.01
N MET A 193 23.99 12.17 -8.74
CA MET A 193 24.83 12.95 -7.83
C MET A 193 25.95 12.12 -7.21
N SER A 194 25.76 10.80 -7.08
CA SER A 194 26.86 9.88 -6.81
C SER A 194 27.70 9.74 -8.08
N GLY A 195 28.87 10.37 -8.10
CA GLY A 195 29.83 10.28 -9.20
C GLY A 195 30.01 8.84 -9.70
N ALA A 196 30.17 8.71 -11.01
CA ALA A 196 30.37 7.45 -11.70
C ALA A 196 31.30 6.49 -10.91
N ALA A 197 30.75 5.31 -10.56
CA ALA A 197 31.43 4.09 -10.06
C ALA A 197 31.32 3.69 -8.57
N THR A 198 30.71 4.45 -7.66
CA THR A 198 30.65 4.06 -6.21
C THR A 198 29.26 3.63 -5.70
N SER A 199 28.20 3.85 -6.47
CA SER A 199 26.80 3.59 -6.07
C SER A 199 26.10 2.55 -6.95
N THR A 200 26.81 1.58 -7.52
CA THR A 200 26.14 0.38 -8.01
C THR A 200 25.71 -0.44 -6.78
N SER A 201 24.47 -0.92 -6.80
CA SER A 201 23.74 -1.66 -5.76
C SER A 201 24.45 -2.85 -5.07
N PHE A 202 25.70 -3.14 -5.41
CA PHE A 202 26.54 -4.20 -4.86
C PHE A 202 28.01 -3.78 -4.63
N GLY A 203 28.30 -2.47 -4.66
CA GLY A 203 29.65 -1.95 -4.47
C GLY A 203 30.05 -1.83 -2.99
N CYS A 204 31.12 -2.52 -2.60
CA CYS A 204 31.78 -2.37 -1.29
C CYS A 204 32.77 -1.18 -1.26
N LYS A 205 32.43 -0.04 -1.88
CA LYS A 205 33.33 1.12 -1.90
C LYS A 205 32.61 2.32 -1.27
N SER A 206 33.25 2.90 -0.26
CA SER A 206 32.67 4.00 0.50
C SER A 206 32.53 5.23 -0.42
N PRO A 207 31.46 6.04 -0.34
CA PRO A 207 31.30 7.24 -1.16
C PRO A 207 32.28 8.39 -0.82
N LEU A 208 33.26 8.13 0.04
CA LEU A 208 34.16 9.11 0.64
C LEU A 208 35.64 8.76 0.42
N GLU A 209 35.93 7.89 -0.55
CA GLU A 209 37.25 7.75 -1.19
C GLU A 209 37.21 8.25 -2.63
#